data_AF-A0A7K0XMW4-F1
#
_entry.id   AF-A0A7K0XMW4-F1
#
_cell.length_a   1.000
_cell.length_b   1.000
_cell.length_c   1.000
_cell.angle_alpha   90.00
_cell.angle_beta   90.00
_cell.angle_gamma   90.00
#
_symmetry.space_group_name_H-M   'P 1'
#
loop_
_entity.id
_entity.type
_entity.pdbx_description
1 polymer ?
#
loop_
_entity_poly.entity_id
_entity_poly.type
_entity_poly.pdbx_seq_one_letter_code
_entity_poly.pdbx_strand_id
1 'polypeptide(L)'
;MLKAEQDQRASASDEILEADFVVVGSGAAGLTGAITARRRRLSVIVLEAQDVVGGTTARSGTWIWSPNNRWMREAGFTDERDDAIRYMARLSFPERYQSHAERFGLDAHEYEMLNVFYSTSGTALEELAEAGALDPVVKSNAPDYFADLPEDKAPYGRVIVSRGRNRPDQLTGAEWVLDLRDAALRLGVDIRFGYRVSDVIQSGGRVSGVVGKSKNQSFTINSKCGVLFATGGFTHNPELMSDHMAAPVRLGGAAKGSRGDFMKIGASLGAKLHNTAAAWLAPIPLEALVRDPQSVTTNIFALRGDSMIMVNKYGQRTVNEKLPYHELGRSMLRWDASKAEHPDLRMYMIFDKSARVHFSDGT
;
A
#
# COMPACT_ATOMS: atom_id res chain seq x y z
N MET A 1 -5.53 24.93 -60.11
CA MET A 1 -4.78 23.69 -59.84
C MET A 1 -4.85 23.44 -58.34
N LEU A 2 -5.83 22.66 -57.89
CA LEU A 2 -5.97 22.22 -56.51
C LEU A 2 -5.52 20.75 -56.48
N LYS A 3 -4.39 20.47 -55.82
CA LYS A 3 -3.97 19.10 -55.51
C LYS A 3 -4.01 18.93 -53.99
N ALA A 4 -4.70 17.86 -53.63
CA ALA A 4 -4.84 17.28 -52.31
C ALA A 4 -3.53 17.19 -51.53
N GLU A 5 -3.59 17.58 -50.26
CA GLU A 5 -2.82 16.94 -49.19
C GLU A 5 -3.83 16.13 -48.36
N GLN A 6 -3.91 14.84 -48.69
CA GLN A 6 -4.46 13.83 -47.80
C GLN A 6 -3.50 13.70 -46.62
N ASP A 7 -3.91 14.25 -45.48
CA ASP A 7 -3.25 14.04 -44.21
C ASP A 7 -3.54 12.60 -43.77
N GLN A 8 -2.66 11.67 -44.16
CA GLN A 8 -2.66 10.28 -43.71
C GLN A 8 -2.30 10.24 -42.21
N ARG A 9 -3.27 10.53 -41.34
CA ARG A 9 -3.26 9.96 -39.99
C ARG A 9 -3.49 8.47 -40.14
N ALA A 10 -2.42 7.68 -40.06
CA ALA A 10 -2.52 6.26 -39.82
C ALA A 10 -3.46 6.05 -38.62
N SER A 11 -4.66 5.51 -38.85
CA SER A 11 -5.52 5.08 -37.76
C SER A 11 -4.80 3.94 -37.05
N ALA A 12 -4.24 4.21 -35.87
CA ALA A 12 -3.77 3.14 -35.01
C ALA A 12 -4.96 2.20 -34.79
N SER A 13 -4.89 0.98 -35.30
CA SER A 13 -5.94 -0.01 -35.07
C SER A 13 -6.01 -0.29 -33.57
N ASP A 14 -7.21 -0.24 -33.00
CA ASP A 14 -7.41 -0.55 -31.58
C ASP A 14 -6.94 -1.98 -31.29
N GLU A 15 -6.05 -2.15 -30.30
CA GLU A 15 -5.62 -3.48 -29.86
C GLU A 15 -6.77 -4.12 -29.08
N ILE A 16 -7.21 -5.31 -29.48
CA ILE A 16 -8.25 -6.06 -28.79
C ILE A 16 -7.65 -7.38 -28.29
N LEU A 17 -7.68 -7.58 -26.98
CA LEU A 17 -7.20 -8.78 -26.30
C LEU A 17 -8.32 -9.41 -25.46
N GLU A 18 -8.15 -10.68 -25.10
CA GLU A 18 -9.06 -11.40 -24.21
C GLU A 18 -8.30 -12.19 -23.15
N ALA A 19 -8.85 -12.20 -21.94
CA ALA A 19 -8.40 -13.05 -20.85
C ALA A 19 -9.59 -13.49 -19.99
N ASP A 20 -9.40 -14.54 -19.19
CA ASP A 20 -10.40 -14.91 -18.20
C ASP A 20 -10.41 -13.88 -17.06
N PHE A 21 -9.23 -13.46 -16.59
CA PHE A 21 -9.08 -12.51 -15.49
C PHE A 21 -8.11 -11.38 -15.85
N VAL A 22 -8.51 -10.13 -15.61
CA VAL A 22 -7.67 -8.96 -15.87
C VAL A 22 -7.28 -8.32 -14.54
N VAL A 23 -6.00 -8.01 -14.37
CA VAL A 23 -5.49 -7.31 -13.20
C VAL A 23 -4.92 -5.96 -13.62
N VAL A 24 -5.29 -4.90 -12.92
CA VAL A 24 -4.80 -3.54 -13.16
C VAL A 24 -3.91 -3.13 -11.99
N GLY A 25 -2.62 -2.95 -12.27
CA GLY A 25 -1.56 -2.67 -11.29
C GLY A 25 -0.75 -3.91 -10.93
N SER A 26 0.57 -3.75 -10.86
CA SER A 26 1.53 -4.84 -10.64
C SER A 26 2.25 -4.78 -9.29
N GLY A 27 1.62 -4.17 -8.27
CA GLY A 27 2.10 -4.26 -6.88
C GLY A 27 1.85 -5.64 -6.27
N ALA A 28 2.21 -5.82 -4.99
CA ALA A 28 2.01 -7.09 -4.29
C ALA A 28 0.56 -7.61 -4.39
N ALA A 29 -0.44 -6.73 -4.20
CA ALA A 29 -1.85 -7.12 -4.32
C ALA A 29 -2.21 -7.64 -5.73
N GLY A 30 -1.78 -6.93 -6.77
CA GLY A 30 -2.07 -7.30 -8.16
C GLY A 30 -1.38 -8.60 -8.57
N LEU A 31 -0.07 -8.72 -8.30
CA LEU A 31 0.69 -9.93 -8.62
C LEU A 31 0.23 -11.14 -7.79
N THR A 32 -0.16 -10.95 -6.53
CA THR A 32 -0.78 -12.02 -5.72
C THR A 32 -2.09 -12.48 -6.35
N GLY A 33 -2.98 -11.56 -6.70
CA GLY A 33 -4.23 -11.89 -7.39
C GLY A 33 -4.00 -12.62 -8.72
N ALA A 34 -3.00 -12.20 -9.50
CA ALA A 34 -2.63 -12.84 -10.76
C ALA A 34 -2.11 -14.27 -10.55
N ILE A 35 -1.22 -14.48 -9.58
CA ILE A 35 -0.70 -15.82 -9.20
C ILE A 35 -1.84 -16.74 -8.77
N THR A 36 -2.69 -16.27 -7.84
CA THR A 36 -3.86 -17.00 -7.34
C THR A 36 -4.82 -17.38 -8.47
N ALA A 37 -5.07 -16.48 -9.42
CA ALA A 37 -5.91 -16.75 -10.59
C ALA A 37 -5.28 -17.77 -11.56
N ARG A 38 -3.98 -17.67 -11.84
CA ARG A 38 -3.26 -18.66 -12.67
C ARG A 38 -3.24 -20.05 -12.05
N ARG A 39 -3.07 -20.15 -10.73
CA ARG A 39 -3.14 -21.44 -10.00
C ARG A 39 -4.53 -22.09 -10.13
N ARG A 40 -5.57 -21.28 -10.38
CA ARG A 40 -6.94 -21.73 -10.70
C ARG A 40 -7.18 -21.91 -12.21
N ARG A 41 -6.11 -21.94 -13.01
CA ARG A 41 -6.08 -22.18 -14.46
C ARG A 41 -6.76 -21.11 -15.34
N LEU A 42 -7.06 -19.94 -14.79
CA LEU A 42 -7.58 -18.81 -15.56
C LEU A 42 -6.46 -18.19 -16.41
N SER A 43 -6.70 -17.82 -17.66
CA SER A 43 -5.80 -16.92 -18.40
C SER A 43 -5.80 -15.53 -17.77
N VAL A 44 -4.62 -14.95 -17.56
CA VAL A 44 -4.47 -13.69 -16.81
C VAL A 44 -3.63 -12.69 -17.59
N ILE A 45 -4.15 -11.48 -17.74
CA ILE A 45 -3.39 -10.31 -18.20
C ILE A 45 -3.26 -9.31 -17.04
N VAL A 46 -2.04 -8.94 -16.70
CA VAL A 46 -1.71 -7.84 -15.78
C VAL A 46 -1.33 -6.61 -16.58
N LEU A 47 -1.98 -5.48 -16.28
CA LEU A 47 -1.73 -4.18 -16.90
C LEU A 47 -0.98 -3.26 -15.93
N GLU A 48 0.23 -2.88 -16.28
CA GLU A 48 1.05 -1.93 -15.54
C GLU A 48 1.20 -0.63 -16.35
N ALA A 49 0.85 0.49 -15.73
CA ALA A 49 0.90 1.80 -16.37
C ALA A 49 2.34 2.35 -16.47
N GLN A 50 3.28 1.82 -15.70
CA GLN A 50 4.70 2.16 -15.74
C GLN A 50 5.51 1.16 -16.57
N ASP A 51 6.79 1.47 -16.80
CA ASP A 51 7.72 0.59 -17.52
C ASP A 51 8.33 -0.50 -16.63
N VAL A 52 7.96 -0.52 -15.34
CA VAL A 52 8.47 -1.44 -14.32
C VAL A 52 7.36 -1.90 -13.38
N VAL A 53 7.51 -3.10 -12.83
CA VAL A 53 6.56 -3.66 -11.86
C VAL A 53 6.69 -3.05 -10.46
N GLY A 54 5.65 -3.23 -9.62
CA GLY A 54 5.74 -3.17 -8.16
C GLY A 54 5.07 -1.96 -7.49
N GLY A 55 5.10 -0.80 -8.14
CA GLY A 55 4.58 0.43 -7.54
C GLY A 55 5.22 0.72 -6.17
N THR A 56 4.40 1.10 -5.18
CA THR A 56 4.90 1.39 -3.83
C THR A 56 5.45 0.16 -3.11
N THR A 57 5.00 -1.06 -3.48
CA THR A 57 5.49 -2.32 -2.91
C THR A 57 7.01 -2.44 -3.04
N ALA A 58 7.56 -2.05 -4.19
CA ALA A 58 9.00 -2.13 -4.47
C ALA A 58 9.86 -1.28 -3.52
N ARG A 59 9.23 -0.33 -2.82
CA ARG A 59 9.88 0.57 -1.85
C ARG A 59 9.73 0.12 -0.41
N SER A 60 8.92 -0.91 -0.16
CA SER A 60 8.63 -1.37 1.19
C SER A 60 9.80 -2.13 1.80
N GLY A 61 9.76 -2.31 3.12
CA GLY A 61 10.65 -3.24 3.84
C GLY A 61 10.20 -4.71 3.76
N THR A 62 9.11 -5.02 3.06
CA THR A 62 8.50 -6.37 2.97
C THR A 62 8.16 -6.96 4.35
N TRP A 63 7.66 -6.13 5.25
CA TRP A 63 7.09 -6.60 6.53
C TRP A 63 5.61 -6.83 6.33
N ILE A 64 5.20 -8.09 6.32
CA ILE A 64 3.83 -8.51 6.05
C ILE A 64 3.18 -8.87 7.38
N TRP A 65 2.21 -8.07 7.81
CA TRP A 65 1.42 -8.38 8.99
C TRP A 65 0.37 -9.45 8.65
N SER A 66 0.51 -10.65 9.23
CA SER A 66 -0.38 -11.78 8.96
C SER A 66 -0.65 -12.55 10.26
N PRO A 67 -1.82 -12.37 10.89
CA PRO A 67 -2.14 -13.03 12.15
C PRO A 67 -2.30 -14.54 11.95
N ASN A 68 -2.06 -15.30 13.02
CA ASN A 68 -2.24 -16.75 13.09
C ASN A 68 -1.88 -17.52 11.79
N ASN A 69 -0.71 -17.25 11.23
CA ASN A 69 -0.22 -17.97 10.05
C ASN A 69 0.52 -19.26 10.47
N ARG A 70 0.77 -20.19 9.52
CA ARG A 70 1.42 -21.47 9.85
C ARG A 70 2.81 -21.29 10.49
N TRP A 71 3.60 -20.34 10.03
CA TRP A 71 4.97 -20.13 10.52
C TRP A 71 4.99 -19.63 11.96
N MET A 72 4.01 -18.81 12.34
CA MET A 72 3.82 -18.43 13.75
C MET A 72 3.51 -19.66 14.61
N ARG A 73 2.55 -20.50 14.18
CA ARG A 73 2.20 -21.73 14.92
C ARG A 73 3.37 -22.71 15.02
N GLU A 74 4.12 -22.91 13.93
CA GLU A 74 5.32 -23.74 13.89
C GLU A 74 6.43 -23.21 14.82
N ALA A 75 6.53 -21.88 14.98
CA ALA A 75 7.43 -21.23 15.94
C ALA A 75 6.91 -21.25 17.39
N GLY A 76 5.76 -21.87 17.65
CA GLY A 76 5.16 -21.98 18.99
C GLY A 76 4.39 -20.73 19.44
N PHE A 77 4.13 -19.77 18.54
CA PHE A 77 3.31 -18.60 18.85
C PHE A 77 1.82 -18.93 18.72
N THR A 78 1.04 -18.46 19.68
CA THR A 78 -0.42 -18.54 19.67
C THR A 78 -0.97 -17.14 19.46
N ASP A 79 -1.93 -17.01 18.54
CA ASP A 79 -2.61 -15.75 18.24
C ASP A 79 -4.09 -16.08 18.06
N GLU A 80 -4.85 -16.02 19.15
CA GLU A 80 -6.23 -16.44 19.18
C GLU A 80 -7.12 -15.46 18.41
N ARG A 81 -8.13 -16.00 17.73
CA ARG A 81 -8.96 -15.22 16.80
C ARG A 81 -9.60 -14.02 17.48
N ASP A 82 -10.31 -14.22 18.58
CA ASP A 82 -11.08 -13.14 19.19
C ASP A 82 -10.19 -12.03 19.74
N ASP A 83 -8.98 -12.35 20.17
CA ASP A 83 -8.01 -11.35 20.65
C ASP A 83 -7.43 -10.55 19.48
N ALA A 84 -7.03 -11.21 18.39
CA ALA A 84 -6.58 -10.54 17.17
C ALA A 84 -7.69 -9.66 16.54
N ILE A 85 -8.93 -10.14 16.49
CA ILE A 85 -10.06 -9.34 16.00
C ILE A 85 -10.36 -8.18 16.95
N ARG A 86 -10.29 -8.37 18.28
CA ARG A 86 -10.46 -7.27 19.26
C ARG A 86 -9.39 -6.20 19.09
N TYR A 87 -8.13 -6.61 18.89
CA TYR A 87 -7.02 -5.71 18.63
C TYR A 87 -7.26 -4.88 17.37
N MET A 88 -7.60 -5.53 16.24
CA MET A 88 -7.92 -4.83 14.98
C MET A 88 -9.15 -3.93 15.10
N ALA A 89 -10.21 -4.39 15.78
CA ALA A 89 -11.44 -3.63 15.98
C ALA A 89 -11.19 -2.37 16.82
N ARG A 90 -10.43 -2.48 17.92
CA ARG A 90 -10.08 -1.36 18.79
C ARG A 90 -9.31 -0.27 18.05
N LEU A 91 -8.38 -0.66 17.17
CA LEU A 91 -7.55 0.29 16.43
C LEU A 91 -8.25 0.87 15.20
N SER A 92 -9.10 0.10 14.54
CA SER A 92 -9.77 0.52 13.30
C SER A 92 -11.04 1.34 13.57
N PHE A 93 -11.75 1.06 14.66
CA PHE A 93 -13.05 1.66 15.00
C PHE A 93 -13.14 2.04 16.48
N PRO A 94 -12.19 2.84 17.01
CA PRO A 94 -12.08 3.14 18.43
C PRO A 94 -13.32 3.83 19.02
N GLU A 95 -14.06 4.57 18.21
CA GLU A 95 -15.27 5.30 18.61
C GLU A 95 -16.49 4.40 18.86
N ARG A 96 -16.47 3.17 18.31
CA ARG A 96 -17.56 2.18 18.46
C ARG A 96 -17.13 0.92 19.21
N TYR A 97 -15.83 0.67 19.31
CA TYR A 97 -15.28 -0.52 19.92
C TYR A 97 -15.79 -0.74 21.35
N GLN A 98 -16.34 -1.93 21.59
CA GLN A 98 -16.78 -2.39 22.90
C GLN A 98 -16.38 -3.86 23.07
N SER A 99 -15.37 -4.13 23.91
CA SER A 99 -14.71 -5.44 24.02
C SER A 99 -15.62 -6.64 24.33
N HIS A 100 -16.76 -6.39 24.97
CA HIS A 100 -17.74 -7.42 25.39
C HIS A 100 -19.05 -7.38 24.58
N ALA A 101 -19.22 -6.42 23.68
CA ALA A 101 -20.41 -6.36 22.83
C ALA A 101 -20.35 -7.41 21.72
N GLU A 102 -21.51 -7.76 21.16
CA GLU A 102 -21.58 -8.55 19.95
C GLU A 102 -20.73 -7.90 18.84
N ARG A 103 -19.90 -8.70 18.15
CA ARG A 103 -18.96 -8.22 17.12
C ARG A 103 -18.04 -7.08 17.59
N PHE A 104 -17.84 -6.96 18.89
CA PHE A 104 -17.05 -5.90 19.51
C PHE A 104 -17.54 -4.47 19.19
N GLY A 105 -18.83 -4.31 18.91
CA GLY A 105 -19.46 -3.02 18.58
C GLY A 105 -19.41 -2.65 17.09
N LEU A 106 -18.90 -3.52 16.23
CA LEU A 106 -18.82 -3.30 14.78
C LEU A 106 -20.09 -3.72 14.05
N ASP A 107 -20.29 -3.12 12.87
CA ASP A 107 -21.31 -3.57 11.93
C ASP A 107 -20.93 -4.94 11.33
N ALA A 108 -21.93 -5.66 10.84
CA ALA A 108 -21.76 -7.01 10.28
C ALA A 108 -20.65 -7.09 9.22
N HIS A 109 -20.63 -6.13 8.30
CA HIS A 109 -19.67 -6.07 7.20
C HIS A 109 -18.23 -5.78 7.68
N GLU A 110 -18.06 -4.89 8.66
CA GLU A 110 -16.74 -4.54 9.18
C GLU A 110 -16.14 -5.70 9.98
N TYR A 111 -16.96 -6.33 10.82
CA TYR A 111 -16.57 -7.52 11.54
C TYR A 111 -16.19 -8.66 10.57
N GLU A 112 -16.98 -8.87 9.52
CA GLU A 112 -16.68 -9.88 8.50
C GLU A 112 -15.37 -9.58 7.76
N MET A 113 -15.10 -8.31 7.41
CA MET A 113 -13.86 -7.93 6.75
C MET A 113 -12.63 -8.27 7.61
N LEU A 114 -12.67 -7.97 8.92
CA LEU A 114 -11.59 -8.34 9.84
C LEU A 114 -11.42 -9.86 9.95
N ASN A 115 -12.53 -10.60 9.92
CA ASN A 115 -12.51 -12.06 9.95
C ASN A 115 -11.94 -12.70 8.69
N VAL A 116 -12.34 -12.19 7.53
CA VAL A 116 -11.78 -12.62 6.25
C VAL A 116 -10.28 -12.33 6.24
N PHE A 117 -9.85 -11.14 6.66
CA PHE A 117 -8.43 -10.82 6.74
C PHE A 117 -7.67 -11.79 7.66
N TYR A 118 -8.16 -12.00 8.89
CA TYR A 118 -7.57 -12.94 9.85
C TYR A 118 -7.47 -14.38 9.31
N SER A 119 -8.52 -14.88 8.65
CA SER A 119 -8.58 -16.26 8.18
C SER A 119 -7.85 -16.51 6.87
N THR A 120 -7.68 -15.49 6.03
CA THR A 120 -7.12 -15.65 4.67
C THR A 120 -5.71 -15.12 4.50
N SER A 121 -5.20 -14.26 5.38
CA SER A 121 -3.84 -13.72 5.25
C SER A 121 -2.78 -14.83 5.28
N GLY A 122 -2.95 -15.81 6.17
CA GLY A 122 -2.07 -16.98 6.27
C GLY A 122 -2.10 -17.83 4.99
N THR A 123 -3.30 -18.13 4.48
CA THR A 123 -3.49 -18.88 3.24
C THR A 123 -2.89 -18.15 2.02
N ALA A 124 -3.01 -16.83 1.95
CA ALA A 124 -2.39 -16.06 0.88
C ALA A 124 -0.86 -16.18 0.91
N LEU A 125 -0.25 -16.15 2.10
CA LEU A 125 1.18 -16.37 2.26
C LEU A 125 1.59 -17.79 1.85
N GLU A 126 0.79 -18.80 2.19
CA GLU A 126 1.03 -20.19 1.79
C GLU A 126 0.97 -20.35 0.27
N GLU A 127 -0.05 -19.78 -0.40
CA GLU A 127 -0.15 -19.81 -1.87
C GLU A 127 1.06 -19.14 -2.53
N LEU A 128 1.54 -18.01 -1.99
CA LEU A 128 2.73 -17.32 -2.49
C LEU A 128 4.01 -18.15 -2.28
N ALA A 129 4.15 -18.79 -1.12
CA ALA A 129 5.29 -19.65 -0.82
C ALA A 129 5.33 -20.87 -1.75
N GLU A 130 4.19 -21.53 -1.96
CA GLU A 130 4.07 -22.64 -2.91
C GLU A 130 4.31 -22.21 -4.36
N ALA A 131 3.95 -20.97 -4.69
CA ALA A 131 4.27 -20.36 -5.97
C ALA A 131 5.73 -19.90 -6.06
N GLY A 132 6.57 -20.09 -5.04
CA GLY A 132 7.96 -19.64 -5.02
C GLY A 132 8.13 -18.12 -5.12
N ALA A 133 7.09 -17.36 -4.76
CA ALA A 133 7.10 -15.90 -4.74
C ALA A 133 7.50 -15.32 -3.37
N LEU A 134 7.65 -16.18 -2.37
CA LEU A 134 7.98 -15.83 -1.00
C LEU A 134 8.67 -17.02 -0.32
N ASP A 135 9.64 -16.77 0.56
CA ASP A 135 10.25 -17.77 1.44
C ASP A 135 10.05 -17.34 2.91
N PRO A 136 8.87 -17.65 3.50
CA PRO A 136 8.41 -16.89 4.65
C PRO A 136 9.10 -17.31 5.95
N VAL A 137 9.41 -16.33 6.79
CA VAL A 137 9.97 -16.49 8.13
C VAL A 137 9.33 -15.51 9.10
N VAL A 138 9.12 -15.96 10.34
CA VAL A 138 8.63 -15.10 11.42
C VAL A 138 9.73 -14.11 11.79
N LYS A 139 9.38 -12.83 11.86
CA LYS A 139 10.27 -11.79 12.37
C LYS A 139 10.06 -11.63 13.88
N SER A 140 10.87 -12.34 14.68
CA SER A 140 10.72 -12.43 16.14
C SER A 140 11.01 -11.15 16.93
N ASN A 141 11.46 -10.07 16.27
CA ASN A 141 11.76 -8.78 16.87
C ASN A 141 10.98 -7.63 16.24
N ALA A 142 9.74 -7.88 15.86
CA ALA A 142 8.86 -6.90 15.24
C ALA A 142 7.51 -6.87 15.97
N PRO A 143 7.46 -6.34 17.21
CA PRO A 143 6.21 -6.18 17.93
C PRO A 143 5.26 -5.26 17.16
N ASP A 144 3.96 -5.45 17.38
CA ASP A 144 2.96 -4.57 16.78
C ASP A 144 3.07 -3.16 17.37
N TYR A 145 2.61 -2.15 16.62
CA TYR A 145 2.77 -0.74 17.01
C TYR A 145 2.09 -0.37 18.32
N PHE A 146 1.09 -1.15 18.73
CA PHE A 146 0.35 -0.98 19.98
C PHE A 146 0.43 -2.23 20.86
N ALA A 147 1.63 -2.82 20.97
CA ALA A 147 1.86 -4.06 21.72
C ALA A 147 1.49 -4.01 23.20
N ASP A 148 1.38 -2.80 23.79
CA ASP A 148 0.98 -2.62 25.18
C ASP A 148 -0.54 -2.74 25.40
N LEU A 149 -1.33 -2.85 24.34
CA LEU A 149 -2.78 -3.02 24.47
C LEU A 149 -3.11 -4.39 25.06
N PRO A 150 -4.08 -4.48 26.00
CA PRO A 150 -4.44 -5.75 26.61
C PRO A 150 -5.00 -6.77 25.61
N GLU A 151 -5.56 -6.31 24.49
CA GLU A 151 -6.02 -7.16 23.38
C GLU A 151 -4.86 -7.77 22.57
N ASP A 152 -3.67 -7.16 22.60
CA ASP A 152 -2.53 -7.71 21.88
C ASP A 152 -1.92 -8.89 22.64
N LYS A 153 -2.28 -10.11 22.20
CA LYS A 153 -1.74 -11.36 22.73
C LYS A 153 -0.56 -11.93 21.93
N ALA A 154 -0.01 -11.20 20.96
CA ALA A 154 1.17 -11.62 20.20
C ALA A 154 2.41 -10.81 20.64
N PRO A 155 3.12 -11.21 21.71
CA PRO A 155 4.18 -10.39 22.32
C PRO A 155 5.38 -10.13 21.40
N TYR A 156 5.56 -10.92 20.34
CA TYR A 156 6.62 -10.75 19.33
C TYR A 156 6.09 -10.18 18.01
N GLY A 157 4.81 -9.78 17.98
CA GLY A 157 4.09 -9.29 16.81
C GLY A 157 3.65 -10.38 15.83
N ARG A 158 3.08 -9.94 14.71
CA ARG A 158 2.52 -10.80 13.63
C ARG A 158 3.23 -10.62 12.30
N VAL A 159 4.46 -10.13 12.32
CA VAL A 159 5.21 -9.81 11.10
C VAL A 159 5.90 -11.04 10.53
N ILE A 160 5.58 -11.32 9.27
CA ILE A 160 6.28 -12.25 8.41
C ILE A 160 7.13 -11.46 7.41
N VAL A 161 8.35 -11.93 7.19
CA VAL A 161 9.21 -11.46 6.11
C VAL A 161 9.58 -12.64 5.21
N SER A 162 10.19 -12.36 4.07
CA SER A 162 10.79 -13.40 3.22
C SER A 162 12.29 -13.44 3.44
N ARG A 163 12.93 -14.62 3.49
CA ARG A 163 14.40 -14.69 3.53
C ARG A 163 15.00 -13.97 2.32
N GLY A 164 15.98 -13.13 2.57
CA GLY A 164 16.59 -12.30 1.54
C GLY A 164 17.74 -13.00 0.81
N ARG A 165 18.00 -12.57 -0.44
CA ARG A 165 19.19 -13.00 -1.20
C ARG A 165 20.46 -12.35 -0.65
N ASN A 166 20.39 -11.05 -0.37
CA ASN A 166 21.52 -10.24 0.07
C ASN A 166 21.51 -9.93 1.57
N ARG A 167 20.34 -10.05 2.20
CA ARG A 167 20.13 -9.89 3.64
C ARG A 167 19.48 -11.17 4.16
N PRO A 168 20.24 -12.07 4.82
CA PRO A 168 19.72 -13.38 5.22
C PRO A 168 18.44 -13.29 6.06
N ASP A 169 18.22 -12.16 6.74
CA ASP A 169 17.09 -11.91 7.62
C ASP A 169 15.83 -11.38 6.93
N GLN A 170 15.92 -10.73 5.75
CA GLN A 170 14.73 -10.24 5.02
C GLN A 170 15.00 -9.77 3.57
N LEU A 171 14.05 -9.95 2.65
CA LEU A 171 14.01 -9.26 1.35
C LEU A 171 13.71 -7.76 1.51
N THR A 172 14.25 -6.97 0.58
CA THR A 172 13.72 -5.63 0.28
C THR A 172 12.43 -5.73 -0.53
N GLY A 173 11.63 -4.66 -0.58
CA GLY A 173 10.46 -4.57 -1.43
C GLY A 173 10.79 -4.77 -2.91
N ALA A 174 11.94 -4.25 -3.36
CA ALA A 174 12.39 -4.37 -4.74
C ALA A 174 12.68 -5.83 -5.11
N GLU A 175 13.38 -6.56 -4.24
CA GLU A 175 13.63 -7.99 -4.45
C GLU A 175 12.33 -8.79 -4.45
N TRP A 176 11.41 -8.51 -3.51
CA TRP A 176 10.15 -9.25 -3.43
C TRP A 176 9.24 -9.04 -4.65
N VAL A 177 9.17 -7.81 -5.18
CA VAL A 177 8.43 -7.54 -6.42
C VAL A 177 8.98 -8.34 -7.59
N LEU A 178 10.30 -8.52 -7.67
CA LEU A 178 10.91 -9.35 -8.71
C LEU A 178 10.53 -10.82 -8.51
N ASP A 179 10.55 -11.33 -7.28
CA ASP A 179 10.17 -12.72 -6.99
C ASP A 179 8.69 -12.98 -7.33
N LEU A 180 7.79 -12.03 -7.01
CA LEU A 180 6.38 -12.06 -7.42
C LEU A 180 6.22 -12.06 -8.95
N ARG A 181 6.94 -11.18 -9.64
CA ARG A 181 6.92 -11.11 -11.12
C ARG A 181 7.41 -12.42 -11.72
N ASP A 182 8.52 -12.96 -11.25
CA ASP A 182 9.13 -14.16 -11.81
C ASP A 182 8.25 -15.39 -11.56
N ALA A 183 7.62 -15.48 -10.39
CA ALA A 183 6.60 -16.49 -10.10
C ALA A 183 5.38 -16.35 -11.03
N ALA A 184 4.87 -15.14 -11.22
CA ALA A 184 3.74 -14.86 -12.13
C ALA A 184 4.07 -15.27 -13.58
N LEU A 185 5.23 -14.87 -14.10
CA LEU A 185 5.70 -15.23 -15.45
C LEU A 185 5.86 -16.73 -15.61
N ARG A 186 6.45 -17.42 -14.62
CA ARG A 186 6.59 -18.89 -14.64
C ARG A 186 5.25 -19.63 -14.65
N LEU A 187 4.22 -19.04 -14.05
CA LEU A 187 2.85 -19.56 -14.11
C LEU A 187 2.11 -19.18 -15.40
N GLY A 188 2.72 -18.39 -16.29
CA GLY A 188 2.15 -17.96 -17.56
C GLY A 188 1.19 -16.77 -17.44
N VAL A 189 1.39 -15.87 -16.48
CA VAL A 189 0.75 -14.54 -16.49
C VAL A 189 1.33 -13.72 -17.65
N ASP A 190 0.48 -13.08 -18.44
CA ASP A 190 0.88 -12.07 -19.41
C ASP A 190 0.96 -10.69 -18.72
N ILE A 191 2.14 -10.08 -18.64
CA ILE A 191 2.33 -8.78 -18.00
C ILE A 191 2.65 -7.74 -19.07
N ARG A 192 1.81 -6.70 -19.16
CA ARG A 192 1.93 -5.62 -20.15
C ARG A 192 2.27 -4.29 -19.51
N PHE A 193 3.41 -3.73 -19.90
CA PHE A 193 3.93 -2.44 -19.41
C PHE A 193 3.51 -1.27 -20.29
N GLY A 194 3.34 -0.09 -19.70
CA GLY A 194 2.86 1.11 -20.38
C GLY A 194 1.35 1.08 -20.72
N TYR A 195 0.59 0.12 -20.18
CA TYR A 195 -0.86 0.01 -20.39
C TYR A 195 -1.60 0.71 -19.25
N ARG A 196 -2.08 1.93 -19.52
CA ARG A 196 -2.86 2.71 -18.55
C ARG A 196 -4.35 2.55 -18.83
N VAL A 197 -5.04 1.86 -17.93
CA VAL A 197 -6.51 1.72 -17.94
C VAL A 197 -7.16 3.06 -17.60
N SER A 198 -8.18 3.43 -18.36
CA SER A 198 -8.95 4.67 -18.16
C SER A 198 -10.42 4.43 -17.81
N ASP A 199 -10.98 3.28 -18.20
CA ASP A 199 -12.37 2.94 -17.92
C ASP A 199 -12.61 1.42 -17.98
N VAL A 200 -13.81 1.00 -17.60
CA VAL A 200 -14.29 -0.37 -17.72
C VAL A 200 -15.31 -0.51 -18.86
N ILE A 201 -15.46 -1.74 -19.34
CA ILE A 201 -16.53 -2.11 -20.27
C ILE A 201 -17.61 -2.78 -19.45
N GLN A 202 -18.87 -2.38 -19.68
CA GLN A 202 -20.02 -2.99 -19.02
C GLN A 202 -20.94 -3.67 -20.03
N SER A 203 -21.43 -4.85 -19.66
CA SER A 203 -22.47 -5.57 -20.40
C SER A 203 -23.45 -6.21 -19.42
N GLY A 204 -24.74 -5.89 -19.54
CA GLY A 204 -25.79 -6.41 -18.67
C GLY A 204 -25.59 -6.08 -17.18
N GLY A 205 -25.06 -4.89 -16.85
CA GLY A 205 -24.76 -4.48 -15.47
C GLY A 205 -23.50 -5.11 -14.87
N ARG A 206 -22.79 -5.97 -15.61
CA ARG A 206 -21.53 -6.60 -15.20
C ARG A 206 -20.34 -5.94 -15.89
N VAL A 207 -19.23 -5.74 -15.18
CA VAL A 207 -17.95 -5.40 -15.80
C VAL A 207 -17.45 -6.59 -16.63
N SER A 208 -17.25 -6.36 -17.93
CA SER A 208 -16.83 -7.36 -18.92
C SER A 208 -15.46 -7.09 -19.53
N GLY A 209 -14.73 -6.09 -19.05
CA GLY A 209 -13.41 -5.74 -19.56
C GLY A 209 -12.95 -4.35 -19.14
N VAL A 210 -11.83 -3.93 -19.72
CA VAL A 210 -11.23 -2.61 -19.51
C VAL A 210 -10.83 -1.98 -20.83
N VAL A 211 -10.78 -0.65 -20.85
CA VAL A 211 -10.22 0.14 -21.96
C VAL A 211 -9.16 1.09 -21.44
N GLY A 212 -8.22 1.44 -22.31
CA GLY A 212 -7.15 2.35 -21.95
C GLY A 212 -6.27 2.74 -23.12
N LYS A 213 -5.10 3.29 -22.79
CA LYS A 213 -4.08 3.67 -23.77
C LYS A 213 -2.73 3.05 -23.42
N SER A 214 -2.04 2.60 -24.45
CA SER A 214 -0.63 2.22 -24.41
C SER A 214 0.11 3.03 -25.48
N LYS A 215 1.03 3.89 -25.05
CA LYS A 215 1.68 4.89 -25.94
C LYS A 215 0.62 5.68 -26.73
N ASN A 216 0.61 5.55 -28.07
CA ASN A 216 -0.33 6.23 -28.97
C ASN A 216 -1.45 5.31 -29.48
N GLN A 217 -1.59 4.11 -28.91
CA GLN A 217 -2.58 3.11 -29.30
C GLN A 217 -3.63 2.94 -28.19
N SER A 218 -4.90 2.96 -28.57
CA SER A 218 -5.99 2.56 -27.68
C SER A 218 -6.07 1.03 -27.61
N PHE A 219 -6.47 0.50 -26.46
CA PHE A 219 -6.69 -0.93 -26.29
C PHE A 219 -8.01 -1.23 -25.59
N THR A 220 -8.52 -2.43 -25.87
CA THR A 220 -9.64 -3.07 -25.21
C THR A 220 -9.21 -4.46 -24.74
N ILE A 221 -9.45 -4.79 -23.47
CA ILE A 221 -9.26 -6.14 -22.96
C ILE A 221 -10.57 -6.66 -22.40
N ASN A 222 -11.13 -7.67 -23.05
CA ASN A 222 -12.31 -8.36 -22.56
C ASN A 222 -11.92 -9.33 -21.43
N SER A 223 -12.75 -9.36 -20.38
CA SER A 223 -12.63 -10.26 -19.26
C SER A 223 -13.86 -11.16 -19.13
N LYS A 224 -13.63 -12.47 -19.10
CA LYS A 224 -14.70 -13.45 -18.92
C LYS A 224 -15.16 -13.54 -17.46
N CYS A 225 -14.22 -13.61 -16.52
CA CYS A 225 -14.49 -13.84 -15.09
C CYS A 225 -14.55 -12.55 -14.26
N GLY A 226 -13.67 -11.58 -14.51
CA GLY A 226 -13.63 -10.34 -13.75
C GLY A 226 -12.35 -9.54 -13.84
N VAL A 227 -12.41 -8.31 -13.30
CA VAL A 227 -11.30 -7.35 -13.28
C VAL A 227 -10.93 -7.05 -11.83
N LEU A 228 -9.64 -7.19 -11.49
CA LEU A 228 -9.07 -6.77 -10.21
C LEU A 228 -8.34 -5.44 -10.36
N PHE A 229 -8.81 -4.40 -9.68
CA PHE A 229 -8.08 -3.14 -9.57
C PHE A 229 -7.20 -3.14 -8.32
N ALA A 230 -5.90 -3.22 -8.52
CA ALA A 230 -4.85 -3.16 -7.50
C ALA A 230 -3.90 -1.99 -7.77
N THR A 231 -4.48 -0.80 -8.00
CA THR A 231 -3.82 0.36 -8.62
C THR A 231 -3.10 1.30 -7.66
N GLY A 232 -3.10 0.99 -6.36
CA GLY A 232 -2.49 1.84 -5.34
C GLY A 232 -3.34 3.06 -5.00
N GLY A 233 -2.70 4.09 -4.43
CA GLY A 233 -3.37 5.29 -3.91
C GLY A 233 -3.31 6.50 -4.85
N PHE A 234 -3.47 7.69 -4.27
CA PHE A 234 -3.57 8.96 -4.99
C PHE A 234 -2.60 10.05 -4.52
N THR A 235 -1.57 9.71 -3.76
CA THR A 235 -0.71 10.74 -3.13
C THR A 235 0.12 11.57 -4.12
N HIS A 236 0.14 11.20 -5.40
CA HIS A 236 0.75 12.00 -6.50
C HIS A 236 -0.31 12.70 -7.37
N ASN A 237 -1.51 12.89 -6.84
CA ASN A 237 -2.56 13.71 -7.43
C ASN A 237 -2.87 14.90 -6.50
N PRO A 238 -2.45 16.13 -6.83
CA PRO A 238 -2.60 17.28 -5.95
C PRO A 238 -4.07 17.68 -5.71
N GLU A 239 -4.95 17.44 -6.69
CA GLU A 239 -6.38 17.71 -6.56
C GLU A 239 -7.00 16.76 -5.54
N LEU A 240 -6.83 15.45 -5.73
CA LEU A 240 -7.35 14.45 -4.79
C LEU A 240 -6.74 14.60 -3.38
N MET A 241 -5.46 14.96 -3.27
CA MET A 241 -4.85 15.27 -1.98
C MET A 241 -5.49 16.49 -1.33
N SER A 242 -5.80 17.55 -2.09
CA SER A 242 -6.48 18.74 -1.58
C SER A 242 -7.92 18.45 -1.15
N ASP A 243 -8.62 17.59 -1.89
CA ASP A 243 -10.04 17.29 -1.63
C ASP A 243 -10.24 16.36 -0.43
N HIS A 244 -9.26 15.49 -0.15
CA HIS A 244 -9.43 14.44 0.85
C HIS A 244 -8.62 14.63 2.14
N MET A 245 -7.45 15.28 2.10
CA MET A 245 -6.62 15.40 3.30
C MET A 245 -7.11 16.51 4.24
N ALA A 246 -7.18 16.20 5.54
CA ALA A 246 -7.58 17.14 6.60
C ALA A 246 -6.56 18.27 6.88
N ALA A 247 -5.39 18.23 6.25
CA ALA A 247 -4.34 19.21 6.36
C ALA A 247 -3.63 19.35 5.01
N PRO A 248 -2.92 20.47 4.73
CA PRO A 248 -2.23 20.70 3.46
C PRO A 248 -0.96 19.83 3.30
N VAL A 249 -1.14 18.51 3.28
CA VAL A 249 -0.11 17.53 2.96
C VAL A 249 0.14 17.59 1.46
N ARG A 250 1.37 17.94 1.06
CA ARG A 250 1.75 18.17 -0.34
C ARG A 250 2.67 17.10 -0.93
N LEU A 251 3.15 16.18 -0.09
CA LEU A 251 4.14 15.19 -0.45
C LEU A 251 3.65 13.81 -0.07
N GLY A 252 3.96 12.81 -0.89
CA GLY A 252 3.61 11.42 -0.63
C GLY A 252 4.77 10.49 -1.00
N GLY A 253 5.07 9.54 -0.10
CA GLY A 253 6.14 8.56 -0.29
C GLY A 253 5.81 7.42 -1.27
N ALA A 254 4.56 7.36 -1.77
CA ALA A 254 4.14 6.33 -2.72
C ALA A 254 4.89 6.42 -4.06
N ALA A 255 4.81 5.38 -4.88
CA ALA A 255 5.30 5.43 -6.25
C ALA A 255 4.60 6.55 -7.05
N LYS A 256 5.36 7.24 -7.92
CA LYS A 256 4.88 8.39 -8.70
C LYS A 256 3.61 8.12 -9.53
N GLY A 257 3.42 6.87 -9.95
CA GLY A 257 2.22 6.42 -10.68
C GLY A 257 0.93 6.40 -9.84
N SER A 258 1.00 6.55 -8.51
CA SER A 258 -0.14 6.53 -7.60
C SER A 258 -0.97 7.82 -7.67
N ARG A 259 -1.84 7.91 -8.67
CA ARG A 259 -2.62 9.12 -9.00
C ARG A 259 -4.14 8.99 -8.78
N GLY A 260 -4.58 7.87 -8.21
CA GLY A 260 -6.00 7.65 -7.87
C GLY A 260 -6.90 7.33 -9.06
N ASP A 261 -6.36 6.76 -10.14
CA ASP A 261 -7.10 6.51 -11.39
C ASP A 261 -8.39 5.70 -11.15
N PHE A 262 -8.35 4.72 -10.24
CA PHE A 262 -9.53 3.91 -9.90
C PHE A 262 -10.60 4.68 -9.14
N MET A 263 -10.32 5.79 -8.47
CA MET A 263 -11.36 6.54 -7.75
C MET A 263 -12.43 7.06 -8.71
N LYS A 264 -12.03 7.50 -9.90
CA LYS A 264 -12.94 7.96 -10.96
C LYS A 264 -13.72 6.79 -11.58
N ILE A 265 -13.02 5.69 -11.89
CA ILE A 265 -13.63 4.47 -12.45
C ILE A 265 -14.62 3.84 -11.46
N GLY A 266 -14.24 3.73 -10.19
CA GLY A 266 -15.10 3.21 -9.14
C GLY A 266 -16.34 4.08 -8.94
N ALA A 267 -16.18 5.41 -8.94
CA ALA A 267 -17.31 6.33 -8.82
C ALA A 267 -18.31 6.19 -9.98
N SER A 268 -17.85 6.02 -11.23
CA SER A 268 -18.75 5.79 -12.37
C SER A 268 -19.53 4.47 -12.26
N LEU A 269 -19.01 3.50 -11.52
CA LEU A 269 -19.67 2.23 -11.19
C LEU A 269 -20.58 2.29 -9.96
N GLY A 270 -20.69 3.46 -9.31
CA GLY A 270 -21.45 3.61 -8.07
C GLY A 270 -20.75 3.00 -6.84
N ALA A 271 -19.45 2.72 -6.92
CA ALA A 271 -18.68 2.23 -5.78
C ALA A 271 -18.58 3.31 -4.70
N LYS A 272 -18.84 2.91 -3.44
CA LYS A 272 -18.67 3.80 -2.29
C LYS A 272 -17.20 3.84 -1.90
N LEU A 273 -16.67 5.04 -1.77
CA LEU A 273 -15.32 5.27 -1.24
C LEU A 273 -15.42 5.48 0.27
N HIS A 274 -14.57 4.78 1.02
CA HIS A 274 -14.49 4.89 2.47
C HIS A 274 -13.08 5.32 2.88
N ASN A 275 -12.98 6.03 4.00
CA ASN A 275 -11.72 6.39 4.65
C ASN A 275 -10.72 7.15 3.75
N THR A 276 -11.20 7.93 2.77
CA THR A 276 -10.33 8.65 1.82
C THR A 276 -9.50 9.76 2.46
N ALA A 277 -9.91 10.23 3.64
CA ALA A 277 -9.15 11.22 4.41
C ALA A 277 -7.99 10.63 5.24
N ALA A 278 -7.87 9.30 5.31
CA ALA A 278 -6.78 8.62 6.00
C ALA A 278 -5.65 8.23 5.04
N ALA A 279 -4.44 8.16 5.57
CA ALA A 279 -3.25 7.73 4.85
C ALA A 279 -2.22 7.11 5.80
N TRP A 280 -1.29 6.32 5.26
CA TRP A 280 -0.08 5.91 5.97
C TRP A 280 0.91 7.08 6.04
N LEU A 281 0.74 7.93 7.04
CA LEU A 281 1.57 9.13 7.25
C LEU A 281 2.92 8.78 7.86
N ALA A 282 4.00 9.36 7.35
CA ALA A 282 5.31 9.34 7.98
C ALA A 282 5.98 10.71 7.73
N PRO A 283 6.75 11.27 8.68
CA PRO A 283 7.52 12.48 8.43
C PRO A 283 8.60 12.24 7.36
N ILE A 284 8.92 13.28 6.59
CA ILE A 284 9.98 13.25 5.56
C ILE A 284 10.94 14.42 5.87
N PRO A 285 12.28 14.21 5.89
CA PRO A 285 13.24 15.27 6.05
C PRO A 285 13.26 16.16 4.80
N LEU A 286 12.99 17.45 4.98
CA LEU A 286 12.90 18.41 3.86
C LEU A 286 14.26 18.64 3.20
N GLU A 287 15.35 18.52 3.95
CA GLU A 287 16.71 18.71 3.45
C GLU A 287 17.06 17.71 2.36
N ALA A 288 16.61 16.45 2.51
CA ALA A 288 16.80 15.42 1.49
C ALA A 288 16.06 15.80 0.19
N LEU A 289 14.85 16.34 0.31
CA LEU A 289 14.05 16.80 -0.84
C LEU A 289 14.62 18.02 -1.55
N VAL A 290 15.20 18.95 -0.79
CA VAL A 290 15.87 20.12 -1.36
C VAL A 290 17.10 19.70 -2.17
N ARG A 291 17.85 18.69 -1.69
CA ARG A 291 19.01 18.15 -2.41
C ARG A 291 18.60 17.34 -3.64
N ASP A 292 17.56 16.53 -3.49
CA ASP A 292 17.02 15.70 -4.57
C ASP A 292 15.49 15.59 -4.46
N PRO A 293 14.73 16.22 -5.37
CA PRO A 293 13.28 16.09 -5.42
C PRO A 293 12.77 14.64 -5.61
N GLN A 294 13.64 13.68 -5.95
CA GLN A 294 13.30 12.25 -5.98
C GLN A 294 13.35 11.57 -4.61
N SER A 295 13.94 12.22 -3.61
CA SER A 295 14.11 11.70 -2.24
C SER A 295 12.83 11.77 -1.38
N VAL A 296 11.64 11.87 -2.01
CA VAL A 296 10.32 11.70 -1.35
C VAL A 296 10.15 10.34 -0.66
N THR A 297 11.12 9.44 -0.84
CA THR A 297 11.16 8.10 -0.28
C THR A 297 11.91 7.99 1.04
N THR A 298 12.57 9.05 1.50
CA THR A 298 13.32 9.04 2.77
C THR A 298 12.36 9.32 3.93
N ASN A 299 11.56 8.32 4.32
CA ASN A 299 10.63 8.48 5.43
C ASN A 299 11.34 8.28 6.78
N ILE A 300 10.89 9.02 7.80
CA ILE A 300 11.27 8.81 9.20
C ILE A 300 10.29 7.81 9.81
N PHE A 301 10.67 6.52 9.81
CA PHE A 301 9.85 5.46 10.41
C PHE A 301 9.98 5.39 11.95
N ALA A 302 11.09 5.87 12.49
CA ALA A 302 11.33 6.04 13.91
C ALA A 302 12.47 7.03 14.09
N LEU A 303 12.38 7.89 15.10
CA LEU A 303 13.51 8.71 15.50
C LEU A 303 14.52 7.86 16.28
N ARG A 304 15.77 7.89 15.82
CA ARG A 304 16.86 7.11 16.42
C ARG A 304 17.42 7.84 17.64
N GLY A 305 17.69 7.09 18.69
CA GLY A 305 18.24 7.59 19.95
C GLY A 305 17.22 8.33 20.82
N ASP A 306 17.57 8.54 22.09
CA ASP A 306 16.67 9.14 23.09
C ASP A 306 16.90 10.65 23.30
N SER A 307 17.92 11.20 22.65
CA SER A 307 18.35 12.60 22.81
C SER A 307 17.88 13.53 21.69
N MET A 308 17.09 13.03 20.73
CA MET A 308 16.52 13.85 19.66
C MET A 308 15.08 14.21 20.00
N ILE A 309 14.77 15.50 19.94
CA ILE A 309 13.42 16.03 20.13
C ILE A 309 12.91 16.72 18.86
N MET A 310 11.60 16.82 18.72
CA MET A 310 10.97 17.58 17.64
C MET A 310 10.28 18.83 18.20
N VAL A 311 10.59 19.99 17.62
CA VAL A 311 9.92 21.25 17.95
C VAL A 311 9.20 21.82 16.74
N ASN A 312 8.04 22.44 16.96
CA ASN A 312 7.33 23.15 15.90
C ASN A 312 8.02 24.48 15.55
N LYS A 313 7.44 25.23 14.61
CA LYS A 313 7.96 26.54 14.19
C LYS A 313 8.03 27.62 15.29
N TYR A 314 7.47 27.36 16.47
CA TYR A 314 7.54 28.22 17.65
C TYR A 314 8.57 27.74 18.69
N GLY A 315 9.34 26.69 18.39
CA GLY A 315 10.31 26.11 19.32
C GLY A 315 9.66 25.29 20.44
N GLN A 316 8.41 24.87 20.29
CA GLN A 316 7.68 24.10 21.29
C GLN A 316 7.68 22.61 20.95
N ARG A 317 7.91 21.76 21.95
CA ARG A 317 7.71 20.30 21.83
C ARG A 317 6.23 19.99 21.92
N THR A 318 5.66 19.38 20.88
CA THR A 318 4.21 19.12 20.78
C THR A 318 3.86 17.68 20.44
N VAL A 319 4.87 16.81 20.29
CA VAL A 319 4.69 15.40 19.90
C VAL A 319 5.47 14.49 20.83
N ASN A 320 5.07 13.22 20.91
CA ASN A 320 5.91 12.17 21.48
C ASN A 320 6.76 11.58 20.34
N GLU A 321 8.08 11.79 20.40
CA GLU A 321 9.04 11.38 19.37
C GLU A 321 9.18 9.86 19.20
N LYS A 322 8.64 9.07 20.15
CA LYS A 322 8.67 7.60 20.16
C LYS A 322 7.39 6.95 19.67
N LEU A 323 6.41 7.73 19.21
CA LEU A 323 5.21 7.19 18.60
C LEU A 323 5.54 6.37 17.35
N PRO A 324 4.74 5.35 17.02
CA PRO A 324 4.74 4.75 15.68
C PRO A 324 4.64 5.84 14.61
N TYR A 325 5.34 5.69 13.49
CA TYR A 325 5.44 6.74 12.46
C TYR A 325 4.09 7.29 12.00
N HIS A 326 3.07 6.43 11.94
CA HIS A 326 1.72 6.83 11.58
C HIS A 326 1.13 7.80 12.60
N GLU A 327 1.24 7.49 13.89
CA GLU A 327 0.75 8.33 14.98
C GLU A 327 1.57 9.62 15.09
N LEU A 328 2.88 9.55 14.88
CA LEU A 328 3.73 10.75 14.78
C LEU A 328 3.27 11.63 13.60
N GLY A 329 3.08 11.06 12.42
CA GLY A 329 2.60 11.77 11.24
C GLY A 329 1.21 12.38 11.43
N ARG A 330 0.29 11.67 12.11
CA ARG A 330 -1.04 12.21 12.47
C ARG A 330 -0.93 13.38 13.44
N SER A 331 -0.07 13.29 14.45
CA SER A 331 0.12 14.36 15.43
C SER A 331 0.60 15.67 14.78
N MET A 332 1.39 15.58 13.72
CA MET A 332 1.85 16.73 12.93
C MET A 332 0.75 17.44 12.14
N LEU A 333 -0.41 16.79 11.91
CA LEU A 333 -1.55 17.41 11.21
C LEU A 333 -2.38 18.34 12.12
N ARG A 334 -1.98 18.52 13.39
CA ARG A 334 -2.71 19.32 14.39
C ARG A 334 -3.09 20.71 13.86
N TRP A 335 -4.36 21.06 14.04
CA TRP A 335 -4.90 22.41 13.82
C TRP A 335 -4.85 23.22 15.12
N ASP A 336 -4.33 24.44 15.05
CA ASP A 336 -4.37 25.43 16.12
C ASP A 336 -5.43 26.49 15.80
N ALA A 337 -6.59 26.37 16.45
CA ALA A 337 -7.71 27.29 16.24
C ALA A 337 -7.43 28.72 16.72
N SER A 338 -6.51 28.93 17.66
CA SER A 338 -6.18 30.27 18.17
C SER A 338 -5.37 31.08 17.16
N LYS A 339 -4.65 30.39 16.26
CA LYS A 339 -3.80 31.01 15.23
C LYS A 339 -4.28 30.74 13.80
N ALA A 340 -5.34 29.92 13.66
CA ALA A 340 -5.90 29.48 12.40
C ALA A 340 -4.86 28.86 11.44
N GLU A 341 -4.07 27.92 11.94
CA GLU A 341 -3.00 27.27 11.17
C GLU A 341 -2.68 25.85 11.66
N HIS A 342 -1.85 25.14 10.89
CA HIS A 342 -1.24 23.88 11.33
C HIS A 342 0.24 24.11 11.70
N PRO A 343 0.54 24.41 12.97
CA PRO A 343 1.89 24.78 13.40
C PRO A 343 2.90 23.62 13.31
N ASP A 344 2.41 22.38 13.34
CA ASP A 344 3.23 21.18 13.49
C ASP A 344 3.45 20.43 12.16
N LEU A 345 2.95 20.96 11.03
CA LEU A 345 3.23 20.39 9.69
C LEU A 345 4.70 20.43 9.32
N ARG A 346 5.44 21.37 9.91
CA ARG A 346 6.88 21.50 9.79
C ARG A 346 7.46 21.48 11.19
N MET A 347 8.24 20.44 11.45
CA MET A 347 8.91 20.23 12.72
C MET A 347 10.41 20.23 12.48
N TYR A 348 11.16 20.68 13.48
CA TYR A 348 12.60 20.77 13.48
C TYR A 348 13.14 19.75 14.47
N MET A 349 14.03 18.88 14.00
CA MET A 349 14.73 17.93 14.87
C MET A 349 15.87 18.65 15.58
N ILE A 350 15.84 18.67 16.91
CA ILE A 350 16.90 19.22 17.76
C ILE A 350 17.64 18.05 18.39
N PHE A 351 18.94 18.00 18.16
CA PHE A 351 19.84 16.97 18.68
C PHE A 351 21.25 17.54 18.83
N ASP A 352 22.05 16.89 19.65
CA ASP A 352 23.42 17.31 19.92
C ASP A 352 24.45 16.48 19.13
N LYS A 353 25.73 16.77 19.35
CA LYS A 353 26.82 16.02 18.72
C LYS A 353 26.80 14.54 19.12
N SER A 354 26.45 14.22 20.36
CA SER A 354 26.38 12.84 20.85
C SER A 354 25.33 12.05 20.05
N ALA A 355 24.12 12.59 19.94
CA ALA A 355 23.05 11.98 19.18
C ALA A 355 23.44 11.75 17.72
N ARG A 356 24.09 12.74 17.08
CA ARG A 356 24.59 12.59 15.71
C ARG A 356 25.62 11.47 15.58
N VAL A 357 26.57 11.36 16.51
CA VAL A 357 27.66 10.36 16.44
C VAL A 357 27.13 8.94 16.68
N HIS A 358 26.18 8.76 17.59
CA HIS A 358 25.70 7.44 17.98
C HIS A 358 24.52 6.93 17.15
N PHE A 359 23.74 7.84 16.55
CA PHE A 359 22.46 7.49 15.92
C PHE A 359 22.30 7.99 14.48
N SER A 360 23.31 8.61 13.87
CA SER A 360 23.28 8.85 12.42
C SER A 360 23.48 7.54 11.67
N ASP A 361 22.82 7.42 10.52
CA ASP A 361 23.01 6.34 9.55
C ASP A 361 24.24 6.57 8.65
N GLY A 362 25.17 7.44 9.08
CA GLY A 362 26.38 7.78 8.34
C GLY A 362 26.20 8.87 7.28
N THR A 363 25.06 9.57 7.24
CA THR A 363 24.82 10.70 6.33
C THR A 363 25.06 12.09 6.94
#